data_AF-A0A7S1CB79-F1
#
_entry.id   AF-A0A7S1CB79-F1
#
_cell.length_a   1.000
_cell.length_b   1.000
_cell.length_c   1.000
_cell.angle_alpha   90.00
_cell.angle_beta   90.00
_cell.angle_gamma   90.00
#
_symmetry.space_group_name_H-M   'P 1'
#
loop_
_entity.id
_entity.type
_entity.pdbx_description
1 polymer ?
#
loop_
_entity_poly.entity_id
_entity_poly.type
_entity_poly.pdbx_seq_one_letter_code
_entity_poly.pdbx_strand_id
1 'polypeptide(L)'
;VVFCCDRLYRACGYFRHATTVTAAKVLPCEVVHVEVERRRDYRAGQFFELMVPAVTAYEWHPFTASSAPHSPVITFDIKVMGTWTKLLHDAVREGRLTGEG
;
A
#
# COMPACT_ATOMS: atom_id res chain seq x y z
N VAL A 1 -13.43 3.64 -24.85
CA VAL A 1 -14.35 2.79 -24.05
C VAL A 1 -13.58 1.90 -23.08
N VAL A 2 -12.64 1.05 -23.54
CA VAL A 2 -11.87 0.13 -22.67
C VAL A 2 -11.14 0.83 -21.52
N PHE A 3 -10.45 1.95 -21.77
CA PHE A 3 -9.76 2.72 -20.72
C PHE A 3 -10.72 3.25 -19.63
N CYS A 4 -11.90 3.74 -20.02
CA CYS A 4 -12.89 4.23 -19.06
C CYS A 4 -13.47 3.07 -18.23
N CYS A 5 -13.73 1.92 -18.85
CA CYS A 5 -14.20 0.72 -18.15
C CYS A 5 -13.15 0.20 -17.15
N ASP A 6 -11.87 0.17 -17.51
CA ASP A 6 -10.77 -0.20 -16.59
C ASP A 6 -10.69 0.76 -15.40
N ARG A 7 -10.71 2.09 -15.65
CA ARG A 7 -10.70 3.10 -14.58
C ARG A 7 -11.90 2.95 -13.64
N LEU A 8 -13.09 2.69 -14.17
CA LEU A 8 -14.30 2.46 -13.37
C LEU A 8 -14.21 1.16 -12.56
N TYR A 9 -13.68 0.08 -13.16
CA TYR A 9 -13.45 -1.18 -12.46
C TYR A 9 -12.48 -1.00 -11.29
N ARG A 10 -11.35 -0.32 -11.52
CA ARG A 10 -10.37 0.01 -10.47
C ARG A 10 -10.95 0.94 -9.40
N ALA A 11 -11.76 1.92 -9.78
CA ALA A 11 -12.44 2.80 -8.84
C ALA A 11 -13.45 2.03 -7.96
N CYS A 12 -14.24 1.13 -8.53
CA CYS A 12 -15.14 0.25 -7.78
C CYS A 12 -14.38 -0.69 -6.84
N GLY A 13 -13.24 -1.24 -7.30
CA GLY A 13 -12.32 -2.02 -6.49
C GLY A 13 -11.78 -1.24 -5.29
N TYR A 14 -11.37 0.02 -5.51
CA TYR A 14 -10.94 0.93 -4.45
C TYR A 14 -11.99 1.08 -3.35
N PHE A 15 -13.24 1.40 -3.71
CA PHE A 15 -14.30 1.57 -2.72
C PHE A 15 -14.57 0.30 -1.90
N ARG A 16 -14.36 -0.89 -2.47
CA ARG A 16 -14.53 -2.17 -1.74
C ARG A 16 -13.29 -2.61 -0.96
N HIS A 17 -12.10 -2.09 -1.25
CA HIS A 17 -10.82 -2.61 -0.73
C HIS A 17 -10.00 -1.54 0.01
N ALA A 18 -10.56 -0.36 0.24
CA ALA A 18 -9.98 0.64 1.12
C ALA A 18 -9.70 0.01 2.50
N THR A 19 -8.44 0.09 2.92
CA THR A 19 -7.97 -0.46 4.19
C THR A 19 -7.15 0.60 4.90
N THR A 20 -7.23 0.60 6.23
CA THR A 20 -6.50 1.54 7.07
C THR A 20 -5.08 1.04 7.30
N VAL A 21 -4.10 1.94 7.19
CA VAL A 21 -2.71 1.68 7.59
C VAL A 21 -2.65 1.71 9.11
N THR A 22 -2.24 0.61 9.72
CA THR A 22 -2.11 0.50 11.17
C THR A 22 -0.82 1.17 11.64
N ALA A 23 0.28 0.93 10.95
CA ALA A 23 1.57 1.53 11.25
C ALA A 23 2.39 1.67 9.97
N ALA A 24 3.22 2.71 9.91
CA ALA A 24 4.20 2.86 8.85
C ALA A 24 5.52 3.38 9.45
N LYS A 25 6.64 2.73 9.10
CA LYS A 25 7.96 3.06 9.62
C LYS A 25 9.00 3.04 8.50
N VAL A 26 9.97 3.94 8.59
CA VAL A 26 11.15 3.93 7.71
C VAL A 26 12.23 3.09 8.36
N LEU A 27 12.74 2.11 7.63
CA LEU A 27 13.83 1.22 8.02
C LEU A 27 15.16 1.70 7.43
N PRO A 28 16.31 1.31 8.03
CA PRO A 28 17.61 1.53 7.42
C PRO A 28 17.65 0.89 6.02
N CYS A 29 18.44 1.47 5.10
CA CYS A 29 18.54 1.10 3.67
C CYS A 29 17.40 1.62 2.76
N GLU A 30 16.75 2.73 3.14
CA GLU A 30 15.70 3.37 2.33
C GLU A 30 14.54 2.41 2.00
N VAL A 31 14.07 1.71 3.04
CA VAL A 31 12.91 0.81 2.95
C VAL A 31 11.79 1.38 3.80
N VAL A 32 10.60 1.43 3.23
CA VAL A 32 9.37 1.78 3.93
C VAL A 32 8.67 0.48 4.32
N HIS A 33 8.47 0.28 5.61
CA HIS A 33 7.68 -0.81 6.14
C HIS A 33 6.28 -0.32 6.47
N VAL A 34 5.28 -0.89 5.82
CA VAL A 34 3.87 -0.53 6.00
C VAL A 34 3.12 -1.73 6.54
N GLU A 35 2.38 -1.52 7.62
CA GLU A 35 1.52 -2.51 8.27
C GLU A 35 0.06 -2.11 8.05
N VAL A 36 -0.71 -3.03 7.49
CA VAL A 36 -2.10 -2.82 7.10
C VAL A 36 -2.97 -3.87 7.77
N GLU A 37 -4.15 -3.48 8.22
CA GLU A 37 -5.13 -4.41 8.77
C GLU A 37 -5.49 -5.49 7.74
N ARG A 38 -5.50 -6.75 8.15
CA ARG A 38 -5.88 -7.84 7.27
C ARG A 38 -7.40 -7.85 7.07
N ARG A 39 -7.85 -7.43 5.88
CA ARG A 39 -9.27 -7.56 5.46
C ARG A 39 -9.56 -8.79 4.61
N ARG A 40 -8.54 -9.49 4.13
CA ARG A 40 -8.67 -10.61 3.19
C ARG A 40 -7.61 -11.67 3.40
N ASP A 41 -7.98 -12.90 3.11
CA ASP A 41 -7.04 -14.01 3.01
C ASP A 41 -6.26 -13.94 1.71
N TYR A 42 -4.96 -14.27 1.79
CA TYR A 42 -4.06 -14.32 0.65
C TYR A 42 -3.12 -15.52 0.77
N ARG A 43 -2.53 -15.91 -0.35
CA ARG A 43 -1.53 -16.99 -0.40
C ARG A 43 -0.13 -16.39 -0.34
N ALA A 44 0.80 -17.12 0.26
CA ALA A 44 2.21 -16.71 0.29
C ALA A 44 2.74 -16.50 -1.13
N GLY A 45 3.46 -15.39 -1.35
CA GLY A 45 4.00 -14.99 -2.65
C GLY A 45 3.00 -14.27 -3.57
N GLN A 46 1.75 -14.07 -3.14
CA GLN A 46 0.82 -13.22 -3.87
C GLN A 46 1.19 -11.73 -3.72
N PHE A 47 1.00 -10.97 -4.79
CA PHE A 47 1.15 -9.51 -4.77
C PHE A 47 -0.20 -8.81 -4.65
N PHE A 48 -0.15 -7.57 -4.16
CA PHE A 48 -1.26 -6.65 -4.02
C PHE A 48 -0.96 -5.39 -4.79
N GLU A 49 -1.97 -4.84 -5.46
CA GLU A 49 -1.88 -3.49 -6.02
C GLU A 49 -2.20 -2.47 -4.91
N LEU A 50 -1.20 -1.68 -4.52
CA LEU A 50 -1.36 -0.61 -3.54
C LEU A 50 -1.62 0.71 -4.24
N MET A 51 -2.58 1.47 -3.70
CA MET A 51 -2.79 2.87 -4.02
C MET A 51 -2.91 3.66 -2.73
N VAL A 52 -2.09 4.70 -2.60
CA VAL A 52 -2.00 5.54 -1.40
C VAL A 52 -2.47 6.95 -1.77
N PRO A 53 -3.69 7.35 -1.38
CA PRO A 53 -4.26 8.65 -1.77
C PRO A 53 -3.42 9.85 -1.34
N ALA A 54 -2.67 9.75 -0.24
CA ALA A 54 -1.78 10.80 0.26
C ALA A 54 -0.53 11.05 -0.60
N VAL A 55 -0.24 10.13 -1.52
CA VAL A 55 0.89 10.20 -2.47
C VAL A 55 0.36 10.44 -3.88
N THR A 56 -0.51 9.55 -4.35
CA THR A 56 -1.10 9.59 -5.70
C THR A 56 -2.50 8.98 -5.70
N ALA A 57 -3.50 9.73 -6.18
CA ALA A 57 -4.89 9.28 -6.18
C ALA A 57 -5.26 8.30 -7.31
N TYR A 58 -4.41 8.12 -8.32
CA TYR A 58 -4.77 7.40 -9.57
C TYR A 58 -3.72 6.40 -10.08
N GLU A 59 -2.71 6.11 -9.26
CA GLU A 59 -1.64 5.17 -9.60
C GLU A 59 -1.71 3.95 -8.67
N TRP A 60 -1.59 2.76 -9.26
CA TRP A 60 -1.61 1.48 -8.57
C TRP A 60 -0.28 0.78 -8.80
N HIS A 61 0.37 0.37 -7.71
CA HIS A 61 1.68 -0.24 -7.77
C HIS A 61 1.66 -1.65 -7.14
N PRO A 62 2.15 -2.68 -7.85
CA PRO A 62 2.16 -4.04 -7.33
C PRO A 62 3.29 -4.24 -6.32
N PHE A 63 2.95 -4.76 -5.14
CA PHE A 63 3.91 -5.14 -4.10
C PHE A 63 3.56 -6.48 -3.47
N THR A 64 4.58 -7.25 -3.13
CA THR A 64 4.41 -8.54 -2.46
C THR A 64 4.24 -8.33 -0.96
N ALA A 65 3.31 -9.05 -0.36
CA ALA A 65 3.20 -9.07 1.11
C ALA A 65 4.35 -9.87 1.71
N SER A 66 5.08 -9.27 2.64
CA SER A 66 6.17 -9.90 3.38
C SER A 66 5.67 -10.76 4.54
N SER A 67 4.46 -10.49 5.03
CA SER A 67 3.87 -11.20 6.17
C SER A 67 3.42 -12.63 5.81
N ALA A 68 3.34 -13.49 6.83
CA ALA A 68 2.81 -14.83 6.69
C ALA A 68 1.29 -14.83 6.42
N PRO A 69 0.75 -15.79 5.64
CA PRO A 69 -0.67 -15.86 5.31
C PRO A 69 -1.57 -16.14 6.52
N HIS A 70 -1.03 -16.50 7.69
CA HIS A 70 -1.78 -16.64 8.94
C HIS A 70 -1.61 -15.45 9.90
N SER A 71 -0.86 -14.41 9.49
CA SER A 71 -0.63 -13.21 10.30
C SER A 71 -1.91 -12.35 10.39
N PRO A 72 -2.20 -11.74 11.56
CA PRO A 72 -3.34 -10.84 11.71
C PRO A 72 -3.19 -9.51 10.96
N VAL A 73 -1.96 -9.14 10.60
CA VAL A 73 -1.63 -7.93 9.82
C VAL A 73 -0.92 -8.31 8.53
N ILE A 74 -1.14 -7.51 7.49
CA ILE A 74 -0.44 -7.61 6.22
C ILE A 74 0.69 -6.57 6.21
N THR A 75 1.92 -7.01 6.00
CA THR A 75 3.08 -6.12 5.97
C THR A 75 3.69 -6.04 4.58
N PHE A 76 4.15 -4.85 4.22
CA PHE A 76 4.81 -4.56 2.95
C PHE A 76 6.15 -3.89 3.22
N ASP A 77 7.23 -4.45 2.65
CA ASP A 77 8.55 -3.85 2.67
C ASP A 77 8.87 -3.28 1.28
N ILE A 78 8.80 -1.96 1.16
CA ILE A 78 8.90 -1.25 -0.11
C ILE A 78 10.23 -0.52 -0.17
N LYS A 79 11.11 -0.92 -1.09
CA LYS A 79 12.38 -0.23 -1.31
C LYS A 79 12.17 1.04 -2.15
N VAL A 80 12.81 2.13 -1.73
CA VAL A 80 12.76 3.41 -2.44
C VAL A 80 13.66 3.33 -3.68
N MET A 81 13.04 3.27 -4.86
CA MET A 81 13.73 3.08 -6.15
C MET A 81 13.19 3.97 -7.28
N GLY A 82 12.04 4.63 -7.07
CA GLY A 82 11.39 5.44 -8.10
C GLY A 82 10.66 6.64 -7.50
N THR A 83 10.09 7.47 -8.37
CA THR A 83 9.42 8.72 -7.95
C THR A 83 8.28 8.44 -6.96
N TRP A 84 7.43 7.46 -7.24
CA TRP A 84 6.32 7.10 -6.37
C TRP A 84 6.79 6.61 -4.98
N THR A 85 7.80 5.73 -4.95
CA THR A 85 8.31 5.20 -3.67
C THR A 85 9.06 6.24 -2.86
N LYS A 86 9.68 7.24 -3.50
CA LYS A 86 10.25 8.42 -2.82
C LYS A 86 9.16 9.26 -2.14
N LEU A 87 8.07 9.53 -2.85
CA LEU A 87 6.94 10.26 -2.28
C LEU A 87 6.28 9.50 -1.12
N LEU A 88 6.18 8.17 -1.23
CA LEU A 88 5.71 7.32 -0.14
C LEU A 88 6.62 7.44 1.09
N HIS A 89 7.94 7.35 0.89
CA HIS A 89 8.92 7.53 1.96
C HIS A 89 8.80 8.88 2.65
N ASP A 90 8.68 9.96 1.88
CA ASP A 90 8.54 11.31 2.44
C ASP A 90 7.21 11.46 3.20
N ALA A 91 6.11 10.91 2.68
CA ALA A 91 4.82 10.91 3.37
C ALA A 91 4.84 10.17 4.72
N VAL A 92 5.57 9.06 4.81
CA VAL A 92 5.75 8.31 6.07
C VAL A 92 6.62 9.12 7.03
N ARG A 93 7.69 9.74 6.52
CA ARG A 93 8.62 10.55 7.31
C ARG A 93 7.93 11.78 7.92
N GLU A 94 6.96 12.36 7.20
CA GLU A 94 6.14 13.48 7.65
C GLU A 94 4.95 13.05 8.54
N GLY A 95 4.78 11.75 8.81
CA GLY A 95 3.70 11.23 9.66
C GLY A 95 2.31 11.31 9.01
N ARG A 96 2.22 11.50 7.68
CA ARG A 96 0.94 11.70 6.97
C ARG A 96 0.10 10.43 6.85
N LEU A 97 0.65 9.26 7.16
CA LEU A 97 0.01 7.95 6.99
C LEU A 97 -0.44 7.29 8.30
N THR A 98 0.09 7.73 9.44
CA THR A 98 -0.26 7.20 10.77
C THR A 98 -1.27 8.12 11.42
N GLY A 99 -2.48 7.62 11.64
CA GLY A 99 -3.57 8.35 12.31
C GLY A 99 -3.38 8.49 13.82
N GLU A 100 -2.16 8.79 14.29
CA GLU A 100 -1.91 9.17 15.68
C GLU A 100 -1.97 10.70 15.78
N GLY A 101 -3.20 11.19 15.96
CA GLY A 101 -3.50 12.44 16.65
C GLY A 101 -4.17 12.13 17.97
#